data_AF-A0A7C1W737-F1
#
_entry.id   AF-A0A7C1W737-F1
#
_cell.length_a   1.000
_cell.length_b   1.000
_cell.length_c   1.000
_cell.angle_alpha   90.00
_cell.angle_beta   90.00
_cell.angle_gamma   90.00
#
_symmetry.space_group_name_H-M   'P 1'
#
loop_
_entity.id
_entity.type
_entity.pdbx_description
1 polymer ?
#
loop_
_entity_poly.entity_id
_entity_poly.type
_entity_poly.pdbx_seq_one_letter_code
_entity_poly.pdbx_strand_id
1 'polypeptide(L)'
;MPDGWTLKGWDLKTNVPSVMYMAAVHWLETVIKTEEVTVLQGLLKAASYAGADYEEWHTDIACIKHACSNKIEHRLTALDGSVFFPTMLVNPNKYELEWVSPMLDALKKLSVKQPPSPFYAILLMDGDSLGCKMGNIDNQSKISSALQIFTEAVPAIVYDNNGFLVYAGGDDVLAILPLEDAFRCAIEIRLIYQQAFQAFTGSDIENSTISAAIEFVHVQTSLAKVLKDAHD
;
A
#
# COMPACT_ATOMS: atom_id res chain seq x y z
N MET A 1 2.22 -3.60 19.48
CA MET A 1 1.22 -4.13 20.45
C MET A 1 1.11 -5.63 20.22
N PRO A 2 0.81 -6.49 21.20
CA PRO A 2 0.80 -7.94 20.96
C PRO A 2 -0.35 -8.34 20.04
N ASP A 3 -0.01 -9.13 19.01
CA ASP A 3 -0.90 -9.61 17.94
C ASP A 3 -2.12 -10.41 18.48
N GLY A 4 -3.25 -10.32 17.77
CA GLY A 4 -4.34 -11.30 17.86
C GLY A 4 -5.59 -10.88 18.65
N TRP A 5 -6.23 -9.76 18.29
CA TRP A 5 -7.58 -9.47 18.79
C TRP A 5 -8.63 -10.15 17.91
N THR A 6 -9.43 -11.03 18.51
CA THR A 6 -10.62 -11.56 17.85
C THR A 6 -11.87 -10.78 18.27
N LEU A 7 -12.50 -10.03 17.37
CA LEU A 7 -13.81 -9.42 17.63
C LEU A 7 -14.90 -10.40 17.15
N LYS A 8 -15.65 -10.99 18.09
CA LYS A 8 -16.71 -11.99 17.78
C LYS A 8 -16.22 -13.15 16.89
N GLY A 9 -14.99 -13.61 17.09
CA GLY A 9 -14.40 -14.73 16.34
C GLY A 9 -13.70 -14.34 15.03
N TRP A 10 -13.69 -13.05 14.66
CA TRP A 10 -12.93 -12.54 13.52
C TRP A 10 -11.58 -12.04 13.99
N ASP A 11 -10.50 -12.61 13.47
CA ASP A 11 -9.13 -12.14 13.73
C ASP A 11 -8.93 -10.77 13.04
N LEU A 12 -8.68 -9.73 13.84
CA LEU A 12 -8.38 -8.41 13.30
C LEU A 12 -6.91 -8.40 12.86
N LYS A 13 -6.70 -8.36 11.54
CA LYS A 13 -5.37 -8.12 10.98
C LYS A 13 -4.89 -6.74 11.42
N THR A 14 -3.83 -6.70 12.22
CA THR A 14 -3.21 -5.50 12.78
C THR A 14 -2.25 -4.80 11.82
N ASN A 15 -2.17 -5.25 10.56
CA ASN A 15 -1.14 -4.89 9.59
C ASN A 15 -1.67 -3.92 8.52
N VAL A 16 -2.51 -2.96 8.90
CA VAL A 16 -3.08 -1.99 7.96
C VAL A 16 -2.19 -0.74 7.96
N PRO A 17 -1.46 -0.45 6.87
CA PRO A 17 -0.63 0.74 6.78
C PRO A 17 -1.47 2.02 6.73
N SER A 18 -0.96 3.10 7.30
CA SER A 18 -1.50 4.42 7.04
C SER A 18 -1.20 4.88 5.61
N VAL A 19 -2.07 5.70 5.02
CA VAL A 19 -1.82 6.28 3.69
C VAL A 19 -0.59 7.19 3.65
N MET A 20 -0.22 7.79 4.79
CA MET A 20 1.03 8.56 4.92
C MET A 20 2.25 7.64 4.86
N TYR A 21 2.18 6.47 5.49
CA TYR A 21 3.24 5.48 5.39
C TYR A 21 3.37 4.95 3.96
N MET A 22 2.25 4.63 3.30
CA MET A 22 2.24 4.21 1.89
C MET A 22 2.92 5.23 0.96
N ALA A 23 2.70 6.52 1.19
CA ALA A 23 3.34 7.59 0.43
C ALA A 23 4.86 7.74 0.72
N ALA A 24 5.33 7.22 1.85
CA ALA A 24 6.73 7.31 2.27
C ALA A 24 7.55 6.03 1.99
N VAL A 25 6.94 4.94 1.52
CA VAL A 25 7.57 3.60 1.39
C VAL A 25 8.92 3.63 0.68
N HIS A 26 8.99 4.11 -0.57
CA HIS A 26 10.26 4.08 -1.32
C HIS A 26 11.28 5.12 -0.85
N TRP A 27 10.80 6.25 -0.32
CA TRP A 27 11.69 7.21 0.33
C TRP A 27 12.37 6.56 1.55
N LEU A 28 11.60 5.84 2.36
CA LEU A 28 12.09 5.17 3.56
C LEU A 28 13.03 4.00 3.21
N GLU A 29 12.69 3.23 2.19
CA GLU A 29 13.58 2.22 1.61
C GLU A 29 14.93 2.83 1.20
N THR A 30 14.90 3.98 0.52
CA THR A 30 16.11 4.69 0.09
C THR A 30 16.92 5.13 1.29
N VAL A 31 16.29 5.80 2.27
CA VAL A 31 16.95 6.27 3.50
C VAL A 31 17.65 5.12 4.24
N ILE A 32 17.00 3.96 4.37
CA ILE A 32 17.57 2.80 5.06
C ILE A 32 18.76 2.22 4.29
N LYS A 33 18.70 2.20 2.96
CA LYS A 33 19.77 1.66 2.12
C LYS A 33 20.97 2.59 1.97
N THR A 34 20.77 3.91 2.09
CA THR A 34 21.81 4.91 1.79
C THR A 34 22.46 5.52 3.02
N GLU A 35 21.74 5.65 4.13
CA GLU A 35 22.25 6.35 5.30
C GLU A 35 23.06 5.46 6.22
N GLU A 36 24.10 6.04 6.82
CA GLU A 36 24.88 5.40 7.88
C GLU A 36 24.01 5.16 9.12
N VAL A 37 24.28 4.07 9.85
CA VAL A 37 23.53 3.69 11.06
C VAL A 37 23.49 4.81 12.10
N THR A 38 24.55 5.62 12.20
CA THR A 38 24.62 6.76 13.12
C THR A 38 23.63 7.87 12.76
N VAL A 39 23.37 8.10 11.48
CA VAL A 39 22.37 9.06 10.99
C VAL A 39 20.96 8.52 11.28
N LEU A 40 20.71 7.25 11.01
CA LEU A 40 19.44 6.58 11.32
C LEU A 40 19.13 6.61 12.83
N GLN A 41 20.13 6.40 13.68
CA GLN A 41 19.99 6.55 15.14
C GLN A 41 19.63 7.99 15.53
N GLY A 42 20.24 8.98 14.89
CA GLY A 42 19.91 10.39 15.10
C GLY A 42 18.47 10.70 14.72
N LEU A 43 17.99 10.16 13.60
CA LEU A 43 16.61 10.29 13.14
C LEU A 43 15.62 9.63 14.10
N LEU A 44 15.88 8.39 14.50
CA LEU A 44 15.04 7.66 15.46
C LEU A 44 14.97 8.37 16.82
N LYS A 45 16.09 8.94 17.28
CA LYS A 45 16.14 9.73 18.50
C LYS A 45 15.31 11.01 18.37
N ALA A 46 15.41 11.71 17.23
CA ALA A 46 14.60 12.90 16.98
C ALA A 46 13.09 12.56 16.92
N ALA A 47 12.72 11.46 16.26
CA ALA A 47 11.35 10.97 16.23
C ALA A 47 10.81 10.64 17.63
N SER A 48 11.64 10.05 18.50
CA SER A 48 11.23 9.78 19.89
C SER A 48 10.93 11.06 20.70
N TYR A 49 11.61 12.16 20.39
CA TYR A 49 11.29 13.46 21.00
C TYR A 49 10.00 14.04 20.43
N ALA A 50 9.73 13.84 19.13
CA ALA A 50 8.48 14.24 18.46
C ALA A 50 7.24 13.48 18.93
N GLY A 51 7.34 12.59 19.92
CA GLY A 51 6.22 11.75 20.37
C GLY A 51 5.75 10.78 19.30
N ALA A 52 6.65 10.38 18.38
CA ALA A 52 6.31 9.45 17.32
C ALA A 52 5.90 8.10 17.91
N ASP A 53 4.68 7.68 17.60
CA ASP A 53 4.21 6.34 17.89
C ASP A 53 4.72 5.33 16.86
N TYR A 54 4.67 4.05 17.24
CA TYR A 54 5.06 2.93 16.37
C TYR A 54 3.83 2.26 15.74
N GLU A 55 2.97 3.06 15.10
CA GLU A 55 1.72 2.58 14.52
C GLU A 55 1.93 1.58 13.37
N GLU A 56 3.08 1.66 12.71
CA GLU A 56 3.42 0.86 11.51
C GLU A 56 4.19 -0.43 11.86
N TRP A 57 4.22 -0.82 13.14
CA TRP A 57 5.04 -1.93 13.63
C TRP A 57 4.72 -3.28 12.96
N HIS A 58 3.46 -3.52 12.62
CA HIS A 58 3.04 -4.77 11.97
C HIS A 58 2.84 -4.63 10.47
N THR A 59 3.13 -3.46 9.90
CA THR A 59 2.95 -3.24 8.47
C THR A 59 3.92 -4.12 7.67
N ASP A 60 3.40 -4.88 6.71
CA ASP A 60 4.17 -5.82 5.89
C ASP A 60 4.28 -5.30 4.45
N ILE A 61 5.32 -4.50 4.18
CA ILE A 61 5.66 -4.01 2.84
C ILE A 61 6.92 -4.71 2.36
N ALA A 62 6.86 -5.33 1.18
CA ALA A 62 7.92 -6.20 0.66
C ALA A 62 9.30 -5.49 0.61
N CYS A 63 9.40 -4.32 -0.01
CA CYS A 63 10.68 -3.61 -0.15
C CYS A 63 11.30 -3.21 1.19
N ILE A 64 10.47 -2.80 2.16
CA ILE A 64 10.91 -2.44 3.51
C ILE A 64 11.40 -3.67 4.26
N LYS A 65 10.66 -4.78 4.22
CA LYS A 65 11.04 -6.04 4.84
C LYS A 65 12.36 -6.57 4.32
N HIS A 66 12.61 -6.43 3.02
CA HIS A 66 13.88 -6.82 2.39
C HIS A 66 15.02 -5.84 2.69
N ALA A 67 14.74 -4.55 2.89
CA ALA A 67 15.74 -3.54 3.21
C ALA A 67 16.22 -3.59 4.67
N CYS A 68 15.33 -3.93 5.60
CA CYS A 68 15.66 -4.00 7.02
C CYS A 68 16.56 -5.21 7.36
N SER A 69 17.70 -4.91 7.95
CA SER A 69 18.74 -5.86 8.37
C SER A 69 19.01 -5.82 9.88
N ASN A 70 18.69 -4.70 10.54
CA ASN A 70 18.99 -4.49 11.95
C ASN A 70 17.86 -3.83 12.75
N LYS A 71 17.99 -3.86 14.08
CA LYS A 71 16.97 -3.36 15.01
C LYS A 71 16.67 -1.87 14.86
N ILE A 72 17.63 -1.06 14.41
CA ILE A 72 17.44 0.39 14.26
C ILE A 72 16.56 0.65 13.05
N GLU A 73 16.83 -0.01 11.93
CA GLU A 73 16.02 0.06 10.71
C GLU A 73 14.59 -0.41 10.97
N HIS A 74 14.41 -1.57 11.63
CA HIS A 74 13.08 -2.04 12.01
C HIS A 74 12.30 -1.06 12.89
N ARG A 75 12.98 -0.39 13.83
CA ARG A 75 12.33 0.62 14.67
C ARG A 75 12.00 1.89 13.90
N LEU A 76 12.83 2.27 12.94
CA LEU A 76 12.59 3.43 12.09
C LEU A 76 11.39 3.18 11.17
N THR A 77 11.28 1.98 10.59
CA THR A 77 10.17 1.62 9.70
C THR A 77 8.85 1.42 10.41
N ALA A 78 8.90 1.18 11.72
CA ALA A 78 7.70 1.07 12.52
C ALA A 78 7.11 2.42 12.94
N LEU A 79 7.80 3.55 12.70
CA LEU A 79 7.29 4.88 13.05
C LEU A 79 6.07 5.25 12.22
N ASP A 80 5.15 6.01 12.82
CA ASP A 80 4.05 6.69 12.12
C ASP A 80 4.60 7.49 10.91
N GLY A 81 4.07 7.21 9.71
CA GLY A 81 4.54 7.81 8.46
C GLY A 81 4.49 9.34 8.44
N SER A 82 3.62 9.97 9.23
CA SER A 82 3.49 11.43 9.31
C SER A 82 4.77 12.14 9.77
N VAL A 83 5.64 11.47 10.54
CA VAL A 83 6.88 12.07 11.05
C VAL A 83 7.91 12.36 9.96
N PHE A 84 7.77 11.72 8.79
CA PHE A 84 8.68 11.90 7.66
C PHE A 84 8.33 13.10 6.78
N PHE A 85 7.16 13.71 6.98
CA PHE A 85 6.69 14.84 6.17
C PHE A 85 6.89 16.16 6.92
N PRO A 86 7.80 17.05 6.46
CA PRO A 86 8.03 18.33 7.12
C PRO A 86 6.76 19.18 7.28
N THR A 87 5.83 19.11 6.32
CA THR A 87 4.56 19.84 6.35
C THR A 87 3.58 19.31 7.41
N MET A 88 3.66 18.02 7.75
CA MET A 88 2.79 17.41 8.77
C MET A 88 3.32 17.68 10.18
N LEU A 89 4.64 17.78 10.33
CA LEU A 89 5.29 18.09 11.61
C LEU A 89 4.93 19.49 12.14
N VAL A 90 4.58 20.44 11.27
CA VAL A 90 4.22 21.82 11.66
C VAL A 90 2.78 21.92 12.18
N ASN A 91 2.04 20.82 12.29
CA ASN A 91 0.67 20.83 12.82
C ASN A 91 0.64 20.96 14.36
N PRO A 92 0.22 22.11 14.92
CA PRO A 92 0.25 22.35 16.36
C PRO A 92 -0.77 21.50 17.14
N ASN A 93 -1.75 20.89 16.46
CA ASN A 93 -2.71 19.99 17.09
C ASN A 93 -2.15 18.58 17.32
N LYS A 94 -1.05 18.22 16.64
CA LYS A 94 -0.44 16.88 16.71
C LYS A 94 0.94 16.90 17.36
N TYR A 95 1.73 17.96 17.16
CA TYR A 95 3.11 18.05 17.65
C TYR A 95 3.35 19.36 18.42
N GLU A 96 4.06 19.26 19.55
CA GLU A 96 4.58 20.43 20.25
C GLU A 96 5.78 21.03 19.51
N LEU A 97 5.82 22.36 19.39
CA LEU A 97 6.85 23.10 18.63
C LEU A 97 8.28 22.76 19.07
N GLU A 98 8.49 22.46 20.35
CA GLU A 98 9.80 22.10 20.90
C GLU A 98 10.35 20.80 20.32
N TRP A 99 9.48 19.90 19.84
CA TRP A 99 9.86 18.58 19.34
C TRP A 99 9.98 18.50 17.82
N VAL A 100 9.40 19.49 17.12
CA VAL A 100 9.45 19.58 15.65
C VAL A 100 10.84 19.97 15.14
N SER A 101 11.51 20.91 15.84
CA SER A 101 12.82 21.43 15.41
C SER A 101 13.90 20.34 15.32
N PRO A 102 14.10 19.47 16.34
CA PRO A 102 15.06 18.36 16.25
C PRO A 102 14.76 17.38 15.10
N MET A 103 13.49 17.10 14.83
CA MET A 103 13.09 16.20 13.75
C MET A 103 13.36 16.80 12.37
N LEU A 104 13.01 18.07 12.16
CA LEU A 104 13.32 18.78 10.91
C LEU A 104 14.83 18.84 10.67
N ASP A 105 15.62 19.07 11.71
CA ASP A 105 17.08 19.10 11.58
C ASP A 105 17.68 17.71 11.33
N ALA A 106 17.08 16.64 11.87
CA ALA A 106 17.45 15.28 11.53
C ALA A 106 17.13 14.95 10.05
N LEU A 107 15.94 15.33 9.56
CA LEU A 107 15.55 15.15 8.17
C LEU A 107 16.47 15.91 7.20
N LYS A 108 16.89 17.14 7.53
CA LYS A 108 17.84 17.92 6.71
C LYS A 108 19.24 17.29 6.61
N LYS A 109 19.64 16.51 7.62
CA LYS A 109 20.96 15.85 7.67
C LYS A 109 21.04 14.63 6.76
N LEU A 110 19.91 14.09 6.29
CA LEU A 110 19.89 12.98 5.35
C LEU A 110 20.62 13.34 4.06
N SER A 111 21.30 12.35 3.48
CA SER A 111 21.84 12.43 2.12
C SER A 111 20.71 12.50 1.09
N VAL A 112 19.57 11.86 1.36
CA VAL A 112 18.33 11.97 0.58
C VAL A 112 17.74 13.39 0.73
N LYS A 113 17.95 14.24 -0.28
CA LYS A 113 17.58 15.67 -0.22
C LYS A 113 16.12 15.97 -0.48
N GLN A 114 15.40 15.08 -1.16
CA GLN A 114 13.98 15.27 -1.42
C GLN A 114 13.16 14.62 -0.30
N PRO A 115 12.17 15.33 0.27
CA PRO A 115 11.22 14.71 1.19
C PRO A 115 10.37 13.66 0.46
N PRO A 116 9.70 12.75 1.19
CA PRO A 116 8.74 11.83 0.59
C PRO A 116 7.64 12.61 -0.16
N SER A 117 7.20 12.07 -1.29
CA SER A 117 6.05 12.59 -2.02
C SER A 117 4.79 12.42 -1.15
N PRO A 118 3.97 13.45 -0.92
CA PRO A 118 2.77 13.34 -0.09
C PRO A 118 1.58 12.71 -0.84
N PHE A 119 1.86 11.84 -1.80
CA PHE A 119 0.86 11.18 -2.64
C PHE A 119 1.00 9.66 -2.55
N TYR A 120 -0.14 8.99 -2.51
CA TYR A 120 -0.27 7.55 -2.65
C TYR A 120 -1.25 7.24 -3.80
N ALA A 121 -1.34 5.98 -4.20
CA ALA A 121 -2.25 5.54 -5.23
C ALA A 121 -3.36 4.66 -4.65
N ILE A 122 -4.58 4.83 -5.16
CA ILE A 122 -5.66 3.85 -5.04
C ILE A 122 -5.86 3.21 -6.40
N LEU A 123 -5.78 1.88 -6.43
CA LEU A 123 -6.05 1.06 -7.60
C LEU A 123 -7.42 0.41 -7.43
N LEU A 124 -8.33 0.69 -8.35
CA LEU A 124 -9.58 -0.05 -8.53
C LEU A 124 -9.56 -0.76 -9.87
N MET A 125 -10.01 -2.02 -9.90
CA MET A 125 -10.17 -2.78 -11.13
C MET A 125 -11.49 -3.54 -11.11
N ASP A 126 -12.12 -3.67 -12.27
CA ASP A 126 -13.41 -4.35 -12.47
C ASP A 126 -13.43 -5.07 -13.83
N GLY A 127 -14.02 -6.26 -13.88
CA GLY A 127 -14.04 -7.16 -15.02
C GLY A 127 -15.01 -6.72 -16.11
N ASP A 128 -14.53 -6.71 -17.36
CA ASP A 128 -15.35 -6.21 -18.46
C ASP A 128 -16.42 -7.23 -18.89
N SER A 129 -17.68 -6.82 -18.73
CA SER A 129 -18.86 -7.53 -19.24
C SER A 129 -19.05 -8.96 -18.70
N LEU A 130 -18.59 -9.25 -17.48
CA LEU A 130 -18.73 -10.58 -16.89
C LEU A 130 -20.20 -10.97 -16.61
N GLY A 131 -21.05 -10.02 -16.24
CA GLY A 131 -22.49 -10.27 -16.06
C GLY A 131 -23.18 -10.80 -17.33
N CYS A 132 -22.82 -10.27 -18.50
CA CYS A 132 -23.35 -10.75 -19.79
C CYS A 132 -22.88 -12.18 -20.08
N LYS A 133 -21.61 -12.49 -19.77
CA LYS A 133 -20.99 -13.81 -20.00
C LYS A 133 -21.53 -14.89 -19.05
N MET A 134 -21.84 -14.51 -17.80
CA MET A 134 -22.45 -15.40 -16.80
C MET A 134 -23.90 -15.79 -17.11
N GLY A 135 -24.59 -15.04 -17.97
CA GLY A 135 -25.93 -15.39 -18.45
C GLY A 135 -25.98 -16.73 -19.21
N ASN A 136 -24.84 -17.19 -19.74
CA ASN A 136 -24.72 -18.52 -20.34
C ASN A 136 -24.27 -19.54 -19.27
N ILE A 137 -25.11 -20.54 -19.02
CA ILE A 137 -24.89 -21.61 -18.03
C ILE A 137 -23.57 -22.36 -18.30
N ASP A 138 -23.22 -22.59 -19.57
CA ASP A 138 -22.00 -23.31 -19.95
C ASP A 138 -20.71 -22.55 -19.61
N ASN A 139 -20.82 -21.23 -19.39
CA ASN A 139 -19.71 -20.37 -19.01
C ASN A 139 -19.57 -20.24 -17.49
N GLN A 140 -20.62 -20.48 -16.70
CA GLN A 140 -20.62 -20.20 -15.25
C GLN A 140 -19.50 -20.92 -14.51
N SER A 141 -19.37 -22.25 -14.69
CA SER A 141 -18.32 -23.03 -14.02
C SER A 141 -16.91 -22.62 -14.46
N LYS A 142 -16.73 -22.26 -15.73
CA LYS A 142 -15.43 -21.81 -16.26
C LYS A 142 -15.05 -20.43 -15.74
N ILE A 143 -16.00 -19.49 -15.74
CA ILE A 143 -15.81 -18.15 -15.17
C ILE A 143 -15.47 -18.26 -13.69
N SER A 144 -16.24 -19.02 -12.89
CA SER A 144 -15.94 -19.19 -11.46
C SER A 144 -14.56 -19.78 -11.23
N SER A 145 -14.13 -20.75 -12.04
CA SER A 145 -12.79 -21.33 -11.95
C SER A 145 -11.70 -20.32 -12.32
N ALA A 146 -11.91 -19.51 -13.37
CA ALA A 146 -10.97 -18.47 -13.79
C ALA A 146 -10.82 -17.38 -12.71
N LEU A 147 -11.95 -16.92 -12.16
CA LEU A 147 -11.98 -15.91 -11.09
C LEU A 147 -11.37 -16.43 -9.79
N GLN A 148 -11.49 -17.72 -9.50
CA GLN A 148 -10.80 -18.32 -8.38
C GLN A 148 -9.27 -18.25 -8.57
N ILE A 149 -8.76 -18.68 -9.72
CA ILE A 149 -7.31 -18.59 -10.05
C ILE A 149 -6.83 -17.14 -9.97
N PHE A 150 -7.60 -16.21 -10.51
CA PHE A 150 -7.31 -14.78 -10.47
C PHE A 150 -7.23 -14.25 -9.04
N THR A 151 -8.29 -14.42 -8.24
CA THR A 151 -8.37 -13.88 -6.87
C THR A 151 -7.36 -14.52 -5.92
N GLU A 152 -6.98 -15.79 -6.14
CA GLU A 152 -5.91 -16.44 -5.38
C GLU A 152 -4.53 -15.84 -5.68
N ALA A 153 -4.29 -15.32 -6.89
CA ALA A 153 -3.01 -14.73 -7.30
C ALA A 153 -2.84 -13.25 -6.92
N VAL A 154 -3.92 -12.46 -6.92
CA VAL A 154 -3.89 -11.01 -6.67
C VAL A 154 -3.16 -10.62 -5.36
N PRO A 155 -3.35 -11.30 -4.21
CA PRO A 155 -2.65 -10.94 -2.97
C PRO A 155 -1.12 -10.93 -3.09
N ALA A 156 -0.56 -11.92 -3.80
CA ALA A 156 0.88 -12.00 -4.01
C ALA A 156 1.38 -10.87 -4.92
N ILE A 157 0.65 -10.58 -6.00
CA ILE A 157 0.99 -9.49 -6.92
C ILE A 157 0.98 -8.15 -6.20
N VAL A 158 -0.06 -7.85 -5.42
CA VAL A 158 -0.13 -6.59 -4.68
C VAL A 158 1.00 -6.49 -3.66
N TYR A 159 1.32 -7.58 -2.95
CA TYR A 159 2.44 -7.62 -2.01
C TYR A 159 3.80 -7.34 -2.69
N ASP A 160 4.06 -8.00 -3.81
CA ASP A 160 5.31 -7.85 -4.57
C ASP A 160 5.47 -6.45 -5.18
N ASN A 161 4.36 -5.73 -5.33
CA ASN A 161 4.31 -4.32 -5.71
C ASN A 161 4.12 -3.39 -4.50
N ASN A 162 4.56 -3.81 -3.30
CA ASN A 162 4.57 -3.02 -2.07
C ASN A 162 3.20 -2.44 -1.66
N GLY A 163 2.11 -3.01 -2.17
CA GLY A 163 0.76 -2.52 -1.94
C GLY A 163 0.09 -3.19 -0.75
N PHE A 164 -0.93 -2.53 -0.25
CA PHE A 164 -1.90 -3.08 0.70
C PHE A 164 -3.18 -3.44 -0.04
N LEU A 165 -3.49 -4.74 -0.09
CA LEU A 165 -4.72 -5.23 -0.67
C LEU A 165 -5.88 -5.01 0.30
N VAL A 166 -6.86 -4.19 -0.11
CA VAL A 166 -8.09 -3.95 0.67
C VAL A 166 -9.13 -5.01 0.35
N TYR A 167 -9.31 -5.31 -0.94
CA TYR A 167 -10.30 -6.27 -1.42
C TYR A 167 -9.87 -6.90 -2.75
N ALA A 168 -10.07 -8.21 -2.88
CA ALA A 168 -10.04 -8.94 -4.15
C ALA A 168 -11.09 -10.05 -4.08
N GLY A 169 -12.11 -9.98 -4.93
CA GLY A 169 -13.20 -10.94 -4.89
C GLY A 169 -14.06 -10.86 -6.15
N GLY A 170 -14.29 -12.03 -6.76
CA GLY A 170 -14.84 -12.07 -8.11
C GLY A 170 -13.81 -11.51 -9.10
N ASP A 171 -14.19 -10.44 -9.78
CA ASP A 171 -13.40 -9.69 -10.74
C ASP A 171 -12.93 -8.32 -10.23
N ASP A 172 -13.48 -7.87 -9.12
CA ASP A 172 -13.17 -6.61 -8.47
C ASP A 172 -11.86 -6.67 -7.67
N VAL A 173 -11.04 -5.62 -7.79
CA VAL A 173 -9.83 -5.40 -6.97
C VAL A 173 -9.80 -3.98 -6.44
N LEU A 174 -9.47 -3.83 -5.14
CA LEU A 174 -9.15 -2.56 -4.50
C LEU A 174 -7.84 -2.69 -3.72
N ALA A 175 -6.84 -1.88 -4.09
CA ALA A 175 -5.54 -1.84 -3.43
C ALA A 175 -5.07 -0.39 -3.20
N ILE A 176 -4.28 -0.20 -2.14
CA ILE A 176 -3.58 1.05 -1.83
C ILE A 176 -2.08 0.80 -2.09
N LEU A 177 -1.43 1.65 -2.87
CA LEU A 177 -0.06 1.43 -3.35
C LEU A 177 0.80 2.69 -3.17
N PRO A 178 2.13 2.54 -3.07
CA PRO A 178 3.05 3.64 -3.36
C PRO A 178 2.84 4.14 -4.80
N LEU A 179 3.19 5.41 -5.04
CA LEU A 179 3.00 6.07 -6.34
C LEU A 179 3.70 5.29 -7.47
N GLU A 180 4.91 4.82 -7.17
CA GLU A 180 5.87 4.22 -8.10
C GLU A 180 5.42 2.83 -8.58
N ASP A 181 4.68 2.10 -7.76
CA ASP A 181 4.29 0.72 -8.02
C ASP A 181 2.90 0.57 -8.66
N ALA A 182 2.07 1.61 -8.59
CA ALA A 182 0.66 1.54 -8.94
C ALA A 182 0.40 1.03 -10.37
N PHE A 183 1.11 1.57 -11.36
CA PHE A 183 0.98 1.15 -12.76
C PHE A 183 1.46 -0.29 -12.98
N ARG A 184 2.58 -0.65 -12.37
CA ARG A 184 3.15 -1.99 -12.50
C ARG A 184 2.18 -3.03 -11.92
N CYS A 185 1.67 -2.78 -10.72
CA CYS A 185 0.67 -3.61 -10.07
C CYS A 185 -0.58 -3.81 -10.96
N ALA A 186 -1.15 -2.72 -11.49
CA ALA A 186 -2.32 -2.78 -12.37
C ALA A 186 -2.07 -3.62 -13.64
N ILE A 187 -0.88 -3.47 -14.24
CA ILE A 187 -0.48 -4.26 -15.42
C ILE A 187 -0.36 -5.73 -15.07
N GLU A 188 0.31 -6.08 -13.97
CA GLU A 188 0.49 -7.46 -13.53
C GLU A 188 -0.85 -8.13 -13.20
N ILE A 189 -1.76 -7.43 -12.50
CA ILE A 189 -3.13 -7.90 -12.21
C ILE A 189 -3.91 -8.13 -13.51
N ARG A 190 -3.82 -7.20 -14.47
CA ARG A 190 -4.47 -7.36 -15.78
C ARG A 190 -3.95 -8.58 -16.53
N LEU A 191 -2.64 -8.83 -16.50
CA LEU A 191 -2.03 -9.96 -17.18
C LEU A 191 -2.49 -11.29 -16.57
N ILE A 192 -2.52 -11.42 -15.24
CA ILE A 192 -2.97 -12.65 -14.60
C ILE A 192 -4.46 -12.90 -14.84
N TYR A 193 -5.28 -11.84 -14.88
CA TYR A 193 -6.69 -11.96 -15.24
C TYR A 193 -6.84 -12.54 -16.65
N GLN A 194 -6.15 -11.96 -17.64
CA GLN A 194 -6.19 -12.46 -19.02
C GLN A 194 -5.70 -13.91 -19.12
N GLN A 195 -4.62 -14.27 -18.43
CA GLN A 195 -4.10 -15.64 -18.39
C GLN A 195 -5.10 -16.64 -17.81
N ALA A 196 -5.79 -16.27 -16.72
CA ALA A 196 -6.78 -17.14 -16.08
C ALA A 196 -7.95 -17.48 -17.04
N PHE A 197 -8.39 -16.53 -17.85
CA PHE A 197 -9.45 -16.75 -18.84
C PHE A 197 -8.97 -17.44 -20.13
N GLN A 198 -7.72 -17.22 -20.54
CA GLN A 198 -7.10 -17.91 -21.68
C GLN A 198 -7.02 -19.43 -21.50
N ALA A 199 -7.06 -19.94 -20.26
CA ALA A 199 -7.13 -21.38 -19.99
C ALA A 199 -8.37 -22.06 -20.61
N PHE A 200 -9.40 -21.28 -21.00
CA PHE A 200 -10.63 -21.77 -21.62
C PHE A 200 -10.69 -21.44 -23.12
N THR A 201 -9.63 -21.76 -23.86
CA THR A 201 -9.50 -21.51 -25.32
C THR A 201 -10.70 -22.02 -26.12
N GLY A 202 -11.16 -21.23 -27.11
CA GLY A 202 -12.28 -21.56 -27.98
C GLY A 202 -13.66 -21.33 -27.34
N SER A 203 -13.71 -20.67 -26.19
CA SER A 203 -14.95 -20.24 -25.55
C SER A 203 -15.18 -18.74 -25.65
N ASP A 204 -16.43 -18.30 -25.52
CA ASP A 204 -16.81 -16.88 -25.58
C ASP A 204 -16.19 -16.02 -24.46
N ILE A 205 -15.56 -16.66 -23.47
CA ILE A 205 -14.94 -15.99 -22.31
C ILE A 205 -13.42 -15.91 -22.40
N GLU A 206 -12.80 -16.52 -23.41
CA GLU A 206 -11.33 -16.56 -23.58
C GLU A 206 -10.71 -15.15 -23.60
N ASN A 207 -11.37 -14.21 -24.26
CA ASN A 207 -10.91 -12.84 -24.43
C ASN A 207 -11.48 -11.90 -23.34
N SER A 208 -11.70 -12.40 -22.12
CA SER A 208 -12.14 -11.54 -21.03
C SER A 208 -11.04 -10.56 -20.63
N THR A 209 -11.46 -9.31 -20.40
CA THR A 209 -10.59 -8.21 -20.02
C THR A 209 -11.05 -7.60 -18.70
N ILE A 210 -10.20 -6.77 -18.12
CA ILE A 210 -10.42 -6.05 -16.87
C ILE A 210 -9.98 -4.60 -17.11
N SER A 211 -10.78 -3.67 -16.62
CA SER A 211 -10.51 -2.23 -16.66
C SER A 211 -9.96 -1.76 -15.31
N ALA A 212 -9.17 -0.69 -15.32
CA ALA A 212 -8.52 -0.16 -14.12
C ALA A 212 -8.64 1.36 -14.02
N ALA A 213 -8.87 1.85 -12.81
CA ALA A 213 -8.75 3.23 -12.40
C ALA A 213 -7.63 3.36 -11.37
N ILE A 214 -6.72 4.32 -11.59
CA ILE A 214 -5.65 4.67 -10.63
C ILE A 214 -5.85 6.13 -10.25
N GLU A 215 -6.12 6.38 -8.97
CA GLU A 215 -6.22 7.72 -8.42
C GLU A 215 -4.99 8.06 -7.60
N PHE A 216 -4.34 9.19 -7.90
CA PHE A 216 -3.23 9.71 -7.11
C PHE A 216 -3.71 10.77 -6.12
N VAL A 217 -3.53 10.47 -4.84
CA VAL A 217 -4.26 11.11 -3.77
C VAL A 217 -3.31 11.71 -2.76
N HIS A 218 -3.51 12.97 -2.42
CA HIS A 218 -2.74 13.61 -1.36
C HIS A 218 -3.10 13.01 0.01
N VAL A 219 -2.11 12.74 0.86
CA VAL A 219 -2.29 12.04 2.15
C VAL A 219 -3.21 12.74 3.17
N GLN A 220 -3.51 14.03 2.96
CA GLN A 220 -4.46 14.79 3.80
C GLN A 220 -5.90 14.78 3.26
N THR A 221 -6.12 14.26 2.05
CA THR A 221 -7.46 14.15 1.48
C THR A 221 -8.23 13.05 2.22
N SER A 222 -9.47 13.35 2.59
CA SER A 222 -10.36 12.37 3.23
C SER A 222 -10.58 11.16 2.33
N LEU A 223 -10.25 9.97 2.82
CA LEU A 223 -10.41 8.70 2.09
C LEU A 223 -11.84 8.46 1.63
N ALA A 224 -12.84 8.89 2.41
CA ALA A 224 -14.25 8.76 2.05
C ALA A 224 -14.64 9.57 0.81
N LYS A 225 -13.97 10.71 0.57
CA LYS A 225 -14.18 11.51 -0.64
C LYS A 225 -13.55 10.83 -1.85
N VAL A 226 -12.33 10.33 -1.67
CA VAL A 226 -11.53 9.67 -2.70
C VAL A 226 -12.24 8.42 -3.22
N LEU A 227 -12.67 7.53 -2.31
CA LEU A 227 -13.41 6.33 -2.71
C LEU A 227 -14.73 6.62 -3.43
N LYS A 228 -15.33 7.79 -3.19
CA LYS A 228 -16.51 8.24 -3.91
C LYS A 228 -16.15 8.70 -5.33
N ASP A 229 -15.13 9.54 -5.45
CA ASP A 229 -14.68 10.10 -6.73
C ASP A 229 -14.09 9.01 -7.65
N ALA A 230 -13.52 7.92 -7.09
CA ALA A 230 -12.93 6.83 -7.84
C ALA A 230 -13.94 5.85 -8.48
N HIS A 231 -15.21 5.93 -8.09
CA HIS A 231 -16.31 5.10 -8.62
C HIS A 231 -17.14 5.81 -9.70
N ASP A 232 -16.92 7.12 -9.89
CA ASP A 232 -17.60 7.99 -10.86
C ASP A 232 -16.82 8.05 -12.20
#